data_AF-A0A368XRP5-F1
#
_entry.id   AF-A0A368XRP5-F1
#
_cell.length_a   1.000
_cell.length_b   1.000
_cell.length_c   1.000
_cell.angle_alpha   90.00
_cell.angle_beta   90.00
_cell.angle_gamma   90.00
#
_symmetry.space_group_name_H-M   'P 1'
#
loop_
_entity.id
_entity.type
_entity.pdbx_description
1 polymer ?
#
loop_
_entity_poly.entity_id
_entity_poly.type
_entity_poly.pdbx_seq_one_letter_code
_entity_poly.pdbx_strand_id
1 'polypeptide(L)'
;MPHKPKRPCARVGCHNLTEKTYCTDHQINNQDTYNRTYNRYQMDKQMDSFYKSRKWQRLRRLAFERDKGLCQRCLQQGILK
;
A
#
# COMPACT_ATOMS: atom_id res chain seq x y z
N MET A 1 -21.53 38.51 9.75
CA MET A 1 -20.77 38.10 8.55
C MET A 1 -21.59 37.06 7.81
N PRO A 2 -21.82 37.17 6.49
CA PRO A 2 -22.67 36.21 5.79
C PRO A 2 -22.00 34.83 5.77
N HIS A 3 -22.75 33.80 6.15
CA HIS A 3 -22.28 32.41 6.08
C HIS A 3 -22.21 31.96 4.62
N LYS A 4 -21.23 31.12 4.29
CA LYS A 4 -21.15 30.52 2.95
C LYS A 4 -22.41 29.67 2.70
N PRO A 5 -22.99 29.72 1.49
CA PRO A 5 -24.13 28.88 1.14
C PRO A 5 -23.74 27.41 1.20
N LYS A 6 -24.70 26.55 1.55
CA LYS A 6 -24.50 25.09 1.56
C LYS A 6 -24.29 24.61 0.13
N ARG A 7 -23.33 23.70 -0.05
CA ARG A 7 -22.98 23.09 -1.35
C ARG A 7 -23.31 21.60 -1.34
N PRO A 8 -23.58 20.99 -2.50
CA PRO A 8 -23.81 19.54 -2.58
C PRO A 8 -22.57 18.77 -2.10
N CYS A 9 -22.80 17.59 -1.52
CA CYS A 9 -21.77 16.67 -1.10
C CYS A 9 -20.90 16.22 -2.29
N ALA A 10 -19.58 16.14 -2.10
CA ALA A 10 -18.66 15.72 -3.17
C ALA A 10 -18.70 14.21 -3.51
N ARG A 11 -19.49 13.39 -2.79
CA ARG A 11 -19.66 11.97 -3.13
C ARG A 11 -20.50 11.86 -4.40
N VAL A 12 -19.99 11.14 -5.39
CA VAL A 12 -20.70 10.85 -6.64
C VAL A 12 -22.10 10.30 -6.34
N GLY A 13 -23.14 10.95 -6.88
CA GLY A 13 -24.54 10.58 -6.68
C GLY A 13 -25.22 11.09 -5.41
N CYS A 14 -24.54 11.86 -4.55
CA CYS A 14 -25.14 12.43 -3.34
C CYS A 14 -25.57 13.89 -3.53
N HIS A 15 -26.85 14.18 -3.29
CA HIS A 15 -27.43 15.53 -3.43
C HIS A 15 -27.60 16.26 -2.09
N ASN A 16 -27.10 15.69 -0.99
CA ASN A 16 -27.22 16.30 0.34
C ASN A 16 -26.44 17.62 0.41
N LEU A 17 -27.05 18.65 0.99
CA LEU A 17 -26.46 19.97 1.18
C LEU A 17 -25.59 20.02 2.44
N THR A 18 -24.37 20.52 2.30
CA THR A 18 -23.35 20.50 3.36
C THR A 18 -22.54 21.78 3.37
N GLU A 19 -22.02 22.14 4.54
CA GLU A 19 -21.06 23.25 4.66
C GLU A 19 -19.61 22.78 4.45
N LYS A 20 -19.37 21.47 4.62
CA LYS A 20 -18.06 20.82 4.46
C LYS A 20 -17.89 20.25 3.05
N THR A 21 -16.94 19.34 2.85
CA THR A 21 -16.72 18.62 1.58
C THR A 21 -17.69 17.44 1.41
N TYR A 22 -18.05 16.79 2.52
CA TYR A 22 -18.96 15.65 2.55
C TYR A 22 -20.06 15.81 3.61
N CYS A 23 -21.23 15.19 3.40
CA CYS A 23 -22.33 15.18 4.37
C CYS A 23 -21.96 14.29 5.56
N THR A 24 -22.71 14.35 6.65
CA THR A 24 -22.48 13.53 7.85
C THR A 24 -22.32 12.05 7.51
N ASP A 25 -23.15 11.54 6.58
CA ASP A 25 -23.15 10.13 6.16
C ASP A 25 -21.92 9.75 5.30
N HIS A 26 -21.26 10.75 4.70
CA HIS A 26 -20.11 10.57 3.80
C HIS A 26 -18.83 11.21 4.34
N GLN A 27 -18.86 11.67 5.58
CA GLN A 27 -17.65 12.07 6.28
C GLN A 27 -16.87 10.78 6.54
N ILE A 28 -16.01 10.44 5.59
CA ILE A 28 -14.92 9.53 5.85
C ILE A 28 -14.10 10.20 6.95
N ASN A 29 -13.94 9.50 8.07
CA ASN A 29 -13.02 9.93 9.12
C ASN A 29 -11.65 10.12 8.47
N ASN A 30 -11.26 11.39 8.26
CA ASN A 30 -10.00 11.73 7.63
C ASN A 30 -8.82 11.05 8.35
N GLN A 31 -8.98 10.81 9.65
CA GLN A 31 -8.06 10.07 10.50
C GLN A 31 -7.89 8.59 10.08
N ASP A 32 -8.96 7.89 9.71
CA ASP A 32 -8.88 6.48 9.29
C ASP A 32 -8.19 6.34 7.93
N THR A 33 -8.50 7.23 6.98
CA THR A 33 -7.80 7.27 5.69
C THR A 33 -6.34 7.67 5.82
N TYR A 34 -6.04 8.65 6.67
CA TYR A 34 -4.68 9.11 6.93
C TYR A 34 -3.85 8.02 7.62
N ASN A 35 -4.42 7.35 8.62
CA ASN A 35 -3.77 6.23 9.29
C ASN A 35 -3.51 5.08 8.30
N ARG A 36 -4.49 4.74 7.44
CA ARG A 36 -4.33 3.69 6.44
C ARG A 36 -3.24 4.02 5.42
N THR A 37 -3.21 5.25 4.90
CA THR A 37 -2.18 5.66 3.94
C THR A 37 -0.81 5.73 4.60
N TYR A 38 -0.71 6.33 5.79
CA TYR A 38 0.53 6.42 6.56
C TYR A 38 1.09 5.03 6.89
N ASN A 39 0.26 4.13 7.41
CA ASN A 39 0.66 2.75 7.71
C ASN A 39 1.14 2.02 6.47
N ARG A 40 0.47 2.18 5.32
CA ARG A 40 0.93 1.62 4.03
C ARG A 40 2.31 2.15 3.66
N TYR A 41 2.52 3.47 3.68
CA TYR A 41 3.82 4.05 3.36
C TYR A 41 4.94 3.62 4.33
N GLN A 42 4.63 3.44 5.61
CA GLN A 42 5.60 2.93 6.59
C GLN A 42 5.92 1.45 6.37
N MET A 43 4.91 0.63 6.04
CA MET A 43 5.12 -0.77 5.67
C MET A 43 5.96 -0.90 4.40
N ASP A 44 5.68 -0.10 3.37
CA ASP A 44 6.45 -0.10 2.12
C ASP A 44 7.93 0.24 2.38
N LYS A 45 8.22 1.20 3.27
CA LYS A 45 9.58 1.53 3.70
C LYS A 45 10.25 0.39 4.47
N GLN A 46 9.53 -0.27 5.37
CA GLN A 46 10.07 -1.42 6.11
C GLN A 46 10.42 -2.56 5.16
N MET A 47 9.54 -2.89 4.21
CA MET A 47 9.78 -3.92 3.21
C MET A 47 10.96 -3.58 2.31
N ASP A 48 11.04 -2.35 1.81
CA ASP A 48 12.18 -1.87 1.03
C ASP A 48 13.50 -1.96 1.82
N SER A 49 13.48 -1.56 3.08
CA SER A 49 14.66 -1.66 3.97
C SER A 49 15.10 -3.11 4.21
N PHE A 50 14.15 -4.04 4.30
CA PHE A 50 14.43 -5.45 4.50
C PHE A 50 15.19 -6.03 3.31
N TYR A 51 14.71 -5.80 2.07
CA TYR A 51 15.35 -6.30 0.87
C TYR A 51 16.67 -5.59 0.53
N LYS A 52 16.87 -4.36 1.01
CA LYS A 52 18.16 -3.65 0.95
C LYS A 52 19.14 -4.06 2.06
N SER A 53 18.67 -4.79 3.08
CA SER A 53 19.52 -5.14 4.23
C SER A 53 20.69 -6.04 3.82
N ARG A 54 21.85 -5.86 4.46
CA ARG A 54 23.04 -6.70 4.25
C ARG A 54 22.76 -8.18 4.53
N LYS A 55 21.91 -8.47 5.53
CA LYS A 55 21.50 -9.84 5.89
C LYS A 55 20.77 -10.50 4.73
N TRP A 56 19.79 -9.81 4.14
CA TRP A 56 19.05 -10.34 2.99
C TRP A 56 19.95 -10.54 1.77
N GLN A 57 20.78 -9.56 1.43
CA GLN A 57 21.69 -9.67 0.29
C GLN A 57 22.66 -10.85 0.42
N ARG A 58 23.18 -11.08 1.64
CA ARG A 58 24.04 -12.25 1.92
C ARG A 58 23.29 -13.56 1.76
N LEU A 59 22.10 -13.67 2.36
CA LEU A 59 21.26 -14.87 2.25
C LEU A 59 20.92 -15.17 0.78
N ARG A 60 20.56 -14.13 0.01
CA ARG A 60 20.25 -14.25 -1.42
C ARG A 60 21.43 -14.81 -2.21
N ARG A 61 22.66 -14.33 -1.96
CA ARG A 61 23.87 -14.86 -2.61
C ARG A 61 24.09 -16.33 -2.25
N LEU A 62 24.00 -16.68 -0.96
CA LEU A 62 24.18 -18.07 -0.51
C LEU A 62 23.14 -19.02 -1.11
N ALA A 63 21.88 -18.59 -1.19
CA ALA A 63 20.82 -19.37 -1.83
C ALA A 63 21.13 -19.58 -3.32
N PHE A 64 21.56 -18.54 -4.03
CA PHE A 64 21.94 -18.64 -5.43
C PHE A 64 23.12 -19.61 -5.66
N GLU A 65 24.15 -19.55 -4.83
CA GLU A 65 25.31 -20.46 -4.89
C GLU A 65 24.90 -21.91 -4.57
N ARG A 66 24.13 -22.13 -3.50
CA ARG A 66 23.58 -23.45 -3.13
C ARG A 66 22.80 -24.07 -4.29
N ASP A 67 21.99 -23.26 -4.94
CA ASP A 67 21.08 -23.66 -6.01
C ASP A 67 21.77 -23.71 -7.38
N LYS A 68 23.09 -23.44 -7.42
CA LYS A 68 23.90 -23.35 -8.65
C LYS A 68 23.31 -22.37 -9.69
N GLY A 69 22.58 -21.36 -9.21
CA GLY A 69 21.85 -20.42 -10.06
C GLY A 69 20.67 -21.00 -10.84
N LEU A 70 20.25 -22.24 -10.54
CA LEU A 70 19.17 -22.91 -11.26
C LEU A 70 17.79 -22.61 -10.65
N CYS A 71 16.78 -22.55 -11.52
CA CYS A 71 15.39 -22.48 -11.07
C CYS A 71 15.01 -23.80 -10.39
N GLN A 72 14.78 -23.74 -9.07
CA GLN A 72 14.47 -24.92 -8.27
C GLN A 72 13.17 -25.62 -8.69
N ARG A 73 12.18 -24.86 -9.15
CA ARG A 73 10.92 -25.41 -9.68
C ARG A 73 11.16 -26.19 -10.98
N CYS A 74 11.92 -25.62 -11.92
CA CYS A 74 12.20 -26.28 -13.20
C CYS A 74 13.12 -27.50 -13.02
N LEU A 75 14.08 -27.43 -12.08
CA LEU A 75 14.92 -28.57 -11.72
C LEU A 75 14.10 -29.71 -11.14
N GLN A 76 13.18 -29.41 -10.21
CA GLN A 76 12.27 -30.41 -9.63
C GLN A 76 11.34 -31.05 -10.67
N GLN A 77 10.94 -30.29 -11.70
CA GLN A 77 10.13 -30.78 -12.81
C GLN A 77 10.95 -31.51 -13.89
N GLY A 78 12.28 -31.60 -13.76
CA GLY A 78 13.16 -32.23 -14.75
C GLY A 78 13.26 -31.46 -16.08
N ILE A 79 12.87 -30.19 -16.10
CA ILE A 79 12.94 -29.33 -17.30
C ILE A 79 14.38 -28.87 -17.53
N LEU A 80 15.11 -28.61 -16.44
CA LEU A 80 16.54 -28.31 -16.47
C LEU A 80 17.31 -29.63 -16.38
N LYS A 81 18.18 -29.89 -17.34
CA LYS A 81 19.06 -31.06 -17.42
C LYS A 81 20.49 -30.71 -17.01
#